data_AF-A0A7S1NTI4-F1
#
_entry.id   AF-A0A7S1NTI4-F1
#
_cell.length_a   1.000
_cell.length_b   1.000
_cell.length_c   1.000
_cell.angle_alpha   90.00
_cell.angle_beta   90.00
_cell.angle_gamma   90.00
#
_symmetry.space_group_name_H-M   'P 1'
#
loop_
_entity.id
_entity.type
_entity.pdbx_description
1 polymer ?
#
loop_
_entity_poly.entity_id
_entity_poly.type
_entity_poly.pdbx_seq_one_letter_code
_entity_poly.pdbx_strand_id
1 'polypeptide(L)'
;SDFEPFAAVYDMLCDAVFDKGSNCALTVGLPNVGKSSLLMCLMRGCAKYKRSEKPKVMNVPGYTRTLKQYLLRVKPRMFCLDVPGITPPPDFFDDRPTAWFALAACNLLALPSKKDSLYDDLIRDV
;
A
#
# COMPACT_ATOMS: atom_id res chain seq x y z
N SER A 1 -11.92 5.77 21.23
CA SER A 1 -10.99 6.76 20.66
C SER A 1 -10.37 6.13 19.43
N ASP A 2 -10.58 6.71 18.25
CA ASP A 2 -10.16 6.13 16.96
C ASP A 2 -8.63 6.04 16.75
N PHE A 3 -7.86 6.41 17.77
CA PHE A 3 -6.39 6.42 17.77
C PHE A 3 -5.76 5.08 18.16
N GLU A 4 -6.46 4.20 18.88
CA GLU A 4 -5.91 2.91 19.34
C GLU A 4 -5.49 1.97 18.18
N PRO A 5 -6.30 1.81 17.10
CA PRO A 5 -5.88 0.98 15.97
C PRO A 5 -4.68 1.56 15.21
N PHE A 6 -4.58 2.89 15.13
CA PHE A 6 -3.47 3.56 14.48
C PHE A 6 -2.17 3.41 15.29
N ALA A 7 -2.25 3.59 16.62
CA ALA A 7 -1.12 3.41 17.52
C ALA A 7 -0.54 1.99 17.40
N ALA A 8 -1.39 0.97 17.39
CA ALA A 8 -0.95 -0.42 17.21
C ALA A 8 -0.25 -0.67 15.86
N VAL A 9 -0.72 -0.05 14.77
CA VAL A 9 -0.06 -0.14 13.44
C VAL A 9 1.27 0.62 13.43
N TYR A 10 1.31 1.79 14.07
CA TYR A 10 2.52 2.60 14.20
C TYR A 10 3.61 1.86 15.00
N ASP A 11 3.24 1.28 16.14
CA ASP A 11 4.15 0.53 17.00
C ASP A 11 4.67 -0.71 16.26
N MET A 12 3.79 -1.47 15.60
CA MET A 12 4.20 -2.62 14.76
C MET A 12 5.21 -2.21 13.68
N LEU A 13 5.02 -1.05 13.05
CA LEU A 13 5.90 -0.56 11.99
C LEU A 13 7.23 -0.08 12.56
N CYS A 14 7.21 0.59 13.72
CA CYS A 14 8.41 0.96 14.45
C CYS A 14 9.22 -0.28 14.84
N ASP A 15 8.59 -1.29 15.44
CA ASP A 15 9.23 -2.55 15.81
C ASP A 15 9.86 -3.24 14.59
N ALA A 16 9.13 -3.28 13.46
CA ALA A 16 9.64 -3.85 12.23
C ALA A 16 10.85 -3.09 11.67
N VAL A 17 10.92 -1.77 11.82
CA VAL A 17 12.07 -0.96 11.41
C VAL A 17 13.25 -1.17 12.37
N PHE A 18 12.99 -1.15 13.69
CA PHE A 18 14.02 -1.27 14.71
C PHE A 18 14.66 -2.67 14.73
N ASP A 19 13.89 -3.75 14.55
CA ASP A 19 14.40 -5.13 14.47
C ASP A 19 15.39 -5.32 13.30
N LYS A 20 15.22 -4.59 12.19
CA LYS A 20 16.06 -4.76 10.98
C LYS A 20 17.33 -3.91 10.99
N GLY A 21 17.49 -3.00 11.95
CA GLY A 21 18.67 -2.15 12.08
C GLY A 21 18.76 -1.03 11.03
N SER A 22 19.94 -0.44 10.87
CA SER A 22 20.14 0.86 10.21
C SER A 22 19.88 0.92 8.70
N ASN A 23 19.64 -0.20 8.02
CA ASN A 23 19.53 -0.29 6.56
C ASN A 23 18.16 -0.83 6.13
N CYS A 24 17.10 -0.20 6.62
CA CYS A 24 15.73 -0.53 6.28
C CYS A 24 15.09 0.62 5.50
N ALA A 25 14.55 0.32 4.32
CA ALA A 25 13.75 1.26 3.54
C ALA A 25 12.27 0.91 3.68
N LEU A 26 11.42 1.91 3.87
CA LEU A 26 9.97 1.75 3.95
C LEU A 26 9.34 2.33 2.68
N THR A 27 8.59 1.52 1.94
CA THR A 27 7.84 2.02 0.77
C THR A 27 6.40 2.29 1.16
N VAL A 28 6.04 3.57 1.19
CA VAL A 28 4.69 4.07 1.50
C VAL A 28 4.14 4.81 0.28
N GLY A 29 2.82 4.76 0.09
CA GLY A 29 2.12 5.59 -0.89
C GLY A 29 0.81 4.98 -1.36
N LEU A 30 0.11 5.69 -2.24
CA LEU A 30 -1.20 5.30 -2.76
C LEU A 30 -1.13 3.95 -3.51
N PRO A 31 -2.19 3.13 -3.51
CA PRO A 31 -2.22 1.90 -4.31
C PRO A 31 -2.06 2.23 -5.81
N ASN A 32 -1.62 1.25 -6.61
CA ASN A 32 -1.47 1.36 -8.08
C ASN A 32 -0.53 2.45 -8.64
N VAL A 33 0.16 3.24 -7.82
CA VAL A 33 1.19 4.20 -8.28
C VAL A 33 2.53 3.57 -8.69
N GLY A 34 2.60 2.22 -8.73
CA GLY A 34 3.80 1.50 -9.15
C GLY A 34 4.79 1.13 -8.03
N LYS A 35 4.42 1.24 -6.74
CA LYS A 35 5.28 0.81 -5.61
C LYS A 35 5.75 -0.64 -5.75
N SER A 36 4.82 -1.56 -5.97
CA SER A 36 5.13 -2.98 -6.16
C SER A 36 5.96 -3.23 -7.43
N SER A 37 5.78 -2.41 -8.47
CA SER A 37 6.59 -2.45 -9.69
C SER A 37 8.04 -2.03 -9.42
N LEU A 38 8.23 -0.95 -8.65
CA LEU A 38 9.56 -0.49 -8.23
C LEU A 38 10.27 -1.57 -7.40
N LEU A 39 9.59 -2.12 -6.39
CA LEU A 39 10.08 -3.24 -5.59
C LEU A 39 10.45 -4.44 -6.46
N MET A 40 9.63 -4.79 -7.43
CA MET A 40 9.91 -5.89 -8.36
C MET A 40 11.16 -5.63 -9.20
N CYS A 41 11.36 -4.41 -9.70
CA CYS A 41 12.56 -4.01 -10.42
C CYS A 41 13.82 -4.06 -9.54
N LEU A 42 13.74 -3.53 -8.32
CA LEU A 42 14.83 -3.61 -7.34
C LEU A 42 15.19 -5.07 -7.02
N MET A 43 14.18 -5.91 -6.78
CA MET A 43 14.36 -7.34 -6.52
C MET A 43 14.97 -8.09 -7.71
N ARG A 44 14.65 -7.71 -8.95
CA ARG A 44 15.28 -8.26 -10.16
C ARG A 44 16.76 -7.88 -10.27
N GLY A 45 17.13 -6.64 -9.96
CA GLY A 45 18.53 -6.21 -9.91
C GLY A 45 19.33 -6.88 -8.78
N CYS A 46 18.65 -7.15 -7.67
CA CYS A 46 19.19 -7.83 -6.49
C CYS A 46 19.13 -9.38 -6.57
N ALA A 47 18.60 -9.95 -7.66
CA ALA A 47 18.22 -11.37 -7.81
C ALA A 47 19.36 -12.39 -7.74
N LYS A 48 20.61 -11.97 -7.50
CA LYS A 48 21.71 -12.89 -7.15
C LYS A 48 21.41 -13.69 -5.88
N TYR A 49 20.48 -13.22 -5.03
CA TYR A 49 20.03 -13.93 -3.84
C TYR A 49 18.69 -14.63 -4.08
N LYS A 50 18.75 -15.92 -4.45
CA LYS A 50 17.60 -16.79 -4.82
C LYS A 50 16.58 -17.11 -3.70
N ARG A 51 16.72 -16.53 -2.51
CA ARG A 51 15.94 -16.93 -1.32
C ARG A 51 14.76 -16.03 -0.96
N SER A 52 14.57 -14.91 -1.66
CA SER A 52 13.51 -13.95 -1.34
C SER A 52 12.28 -14.15 -2.22
N GLU A 53 11.09 -14.18 -1.62
CA GLU A 53 9.82 -14.13 -2.36
C GLU A 53 9.77 -12.87 -3.22
N LYS A 54 9.27 -12.98 -4.46
CA LYS A 54 9.16 -11.83 -5.37
C LYS A 54 7.87 -11.06 -5.11
N PRO A 55 7.89 -9.71 -5.16
CA PRO A 55 6.68 -8.92 -5.13
C PRO A 55 5.73 -9.33 -6.26
N LYS A 56 4.48 -9.60 -5.91
CA LYS A 56 3.41 -9.80 -6.90
C LYS A 56 2.85 -8.43 -7.25
N VAL A 57 2.85 -8.09 -8.54
CA VAL A 57 2.31 -6.82 -9.05
C VAL A 57 0.94 -7.12 -9.67
N MET A 58 -0.10 -6.42 -9.20
CA MET A 58 -1.46 -6.52 -9.71
C MET A 58 -2.03 -5.12 -9.92
N ASN A 59 -2.88 -4.96 -10.92
CA ASN A 59 -3.57 -3.70 -11.21
C ASN A 59 -4.89 -3.59 -10.42
N VAL A 60 -4.85 -3.89 -9.13
CA VAL A 60 -6.01 -3.89 -8.24
C VAL A 60 -5.61 -3.16 -6.95
N PRO A 61 -6.31 -2.08 -6.59
CA PRO A 61 -6.04 -1.38 -5.33
C PRO A 61 -6.41 -2.29 -4.14
N GLY A 62 -5.63 -2.22 -3.06
CA GLY A 62 -5.79 -3.11 -1.91
C GLY A 62 -5.25 -4.54 -2.11
N TYR A 63 -4.42 -4.78 -3.13
CA TYR A 63 -3.79 -6.09 -3.35
C TYR A 63 -2.73 -6.44 -2.29
N THR A 64 -1.82 -5.50 -1.98
CA THR A 64 -0.96 -5.62 -0.80
C THR A 64 -1.84 -5.35 0.41
N ARG A 65 -2.15 -6.40 1.19
CA ARG A 65 -2.99 -6.33 2.41
C ARG A 65 -2.20 -6.49 3.70
N THR A 66 -0.97 -7.01 3.60
CA THR A 66 -0.10 -7.28 4.73
C THR A 66 1.24 -6.60 4.49
N LEU A 67 1.88 -6.17 5.58
CA LEU A 67 3.24 -5.66 5.55
C LEU A 67 4.17 -6.79 5.10
N LYS A 68 4.88 -6.59 3.99
CA LYS A 68 5.83 -7.56 3.45
C LYS A 68 7.25 -7.07 3.58
N GLN A 69 8.17 -8.01 3.74
CA GLN A 69 9.58 -7.71 3.94
C GLN A 69 10.40 -8.34 2.83
N TYR A 70 11.22 -7.54 2.17
CA TYR A 70 12.07 -7.96 1.07
C TYR A 70 13.53 -7.73 1.42
N LEU A 71 14.33 -8.79 1.45
CA LEU A 71 15.78 -8.68 1.58
C LEU A 71 16.38 -8.28 0.24
N LEU A 72 16.85 -7.02 0.15
CA LEU A 72 17.47 -6.45 -1.06
C LEU A 72 18.95 -6.84 -1.17
N ARG A 73 19.66 -6.94 -0.04
CA ARG A 73 21.10 -7.24 -0.02
C ARG A 73 21.48 -8.00 1.23
N VAL A 74 22.34 -9.01 1.10
CA VAL A 74 22.82 -9.79 2.25
C VAL A 74 23.99 -9.11 2.98
N LYS A 75 24.88 -8.42 2.26
CA LYS A 75 26.03 -7.71 2.84
C LYS A 75 26.31 -6.36 2.16
N PRO A 76 26.25 -5.23 2.89
CA PRO A 76 25.57 -5.11 4.18
C PRO A 76 24.10 -5.53 4.06
N ARG A 77 23.52 -6.04 5.16
CA ARG A 77 22.10 -6.43 5.20
C ARG A 77 21.25 -5.20 4.91
N MET A 78 20.35 -5.29 3.94
CA MET A 78 19.42 -4.22 3.58
C MET A 78 18.03 -4.80 3.29
N PHE A 79 17.03 -4.20 3.93
CA PHE A 79 15.63 -4.62 3.83
C PHE A 79 14.77 -3.52 3.20
N CYS A 80 13.72 -3.94 2.52
CA CYS A 80 12.65 -3.07 2.06
C CYS A 80 11.32 -3.58 2.60
N LEU A 81 10.59 -2.72 3.31
CA LEU A 81 9.27 -2.99 3.86
C LEU A 81 8.20 -2.44 2.91
N ASP A 82 7.40 -3.33 2.34
CA ASP A 82 6.25 -2.98 1.49
C ASP A 82 5.00 -2.86 2.37
N VAL A 83 4.53 -1.62 2.50
CA VAL A 83 3.30 -1.30 3.23
C VAL A 83 2.12 -1.36 2.25
N PRO A 84 0.95 -1.88 2.66
CA PRO A 84 -0.28 -1.75 1.89
C PRO A 84 -0.49 -0.30 1.42
N GLY A 85 -1.10 -0.15 0.23
CA GLY A 85 -1.42 1.18 -0.28
C GLY A 85 -2.34 1.90 0.70
N ILE A 86 -1.92 3.07 1.19
CA ILE A 86 -2.71 3.86 2.13
C ILE A 86 -3.72 4.66 1.31
N THR A 87 -4.99 4.58 1.68
CA THR A 87 -6.06 5.40 1.12
C THR A 87 -6.64 6.28 2.23
N PRO A 88 -7.13 7.49 1.93
CA PRO A 88 -7.84 8.30 2.91
C PRO A 88 -9.03 7.54 3.52
N PRO A 89 -9.37 7.81 4.79
CA PRO A 89 -10.52 7.20 5.44
C PRO A 89 -11.86 7.71 4.83
N PRO A 90 -12.99 7.01 5.01
CA PRO A 90 -14.26 7.37 4.35
C PRO A 90 -14.75 8.79 4.64
N ASP A 91 -14.62 9.24 5.89
CA ASP A 91 -14.98 10.59 6.37
C ASP A 91 -14.24 11.71 5.62
N PHE A 92 -13.01 11.45 5.15
CA PHE A 92 -12.28 12.40 4.29
C PHE A 92 -13.04 12.71 2.98
N PHE A 93 -13.82 11.75 2.47
CA PHE A 93 -14.57 11.89 1.23
C PHE A 93 -15.95 12.52 1.44
N ASP A 94 -16.50 12.46 2.65
CA ASP A 94 -17.76 13.15 2.99
C ASP A 94 -17.59 14.67 2.86
N ASP A 95 -16.46 15.19 3.33
CA ASP A 95 -16.11 16.62 3.18
C ASP A 95 -15.67 16.98 1.76
N ARG A 96 -15.20 16.00 0.97
CA ARG A 96 -14.54 16.21 -0.34
C ARG A 96 -14.92 15.14 -1.36
N PRO A 97 -16.18 15.14 -1.85
CA PRO A 97 -16.65 14.13 -2.80
C PRO A 97 -15.87 14.16 -4.12
N THR A 98 -15.40 15.33 -4.56
CA THR A 98 -14.57 15.48 -5.77
C THR A 98 -13.23 14.75 -5.66
N ALA A 99 -12.66 14.64 -4.46
CA ALA A 99 -11.43 13.88 -4.24
C ALA A 99 -11.67 12.38 -4.40
N TRP A 100 -12.84 11.89 -4.00
CA TRP A 100 -13.23 10.50 -4.22
C TRP A 100 -13.28 10.19 -5.71
N PHE A 101 -13.98 11.00 -6.51
CA PHE A 101 -14.09 10.81 -7.95
C PHE A 101 -12.72 10.86 -8.65
N ALA A 102 -11.85 11.80 -8.26
CA ALA A 102 -10.51 11.90 -8.82
C ALA A 102 -9.66 10.64 -8.54
N LEU A 103 -9.65 10.17 -7.29
CA LEU A 103 -8.88 8.98 -6.92
C LEU A 103 -9.48 7.70 -7.53
N ALA A 104 -10.80 7.60 -7.60
CA ALA A 104 -11.53 6.53 -8.27
C ALA A 104 -11.19 6.46 -9.76
N ALA A 105 -11.25 7.60 -10.47
CA ALA A 105 -10.93 7.69 -11.89
C ALA A 105 -9.47 7.29 -12.20
N CYS A 106 -8.55 7.53 -11.26
CA CYS A 106 -7.15 7.13 -11.37
C CYS A 106 -6.88 5.67 -10.94
N ASN A 107 -7.90 4.85 -10.67
CA ASN A 107 -7.77 3.48 -10.16
C ASN A 107 -6.97 3.40 -8.84
N LEU A 108 -7.07 4.43 -8.00
CA LEU A 108 -6.39 4.51 -6.70
C LEU A 108 -7.30 4.06 -5.54
N LEU A 109 -8.58 3.78 -5.81
CA LEU A 109 -9.54 3.27 -4.83
C LEU A 109 -10.10 1.94 -5.30
N ALA A 110 -10.40 1.05 -4.35
CA ALA A 110 -11.18 -0.15 -4.63
C ALA A 110 -12.59 0.27 -5.01
N LEU A 111 -12.89 0.20 -6.30
CA LEU A 111 -14.24 0.42 -6.79
C LEU A 111 -15.10 -0.79 -6.39
N PRO A 112 -16.22 -0.56 -5.70
CA PRO A 112 -17.23 -1.57 -5.44
C PRO A 112 -17.71 -2.18 -6.75
N SER A 113 -18.08 -3.45 -6.68
CA SER A 113 -18.59 -4.12 -7.87
C SER A 113 -19.95 -3.52 -8.24
N LYS A 114 -20.36 -3.62 -9.51
CA LYS A 114 -21.68 -3.17 -10.03
C LYS A 114 -22.92 -3.64 -9.23
N LYS A 115 -22.78 -4.48 -8.21
CA LYS A 115 -23.85 -4.96 -7.34
C LYS A 115 -24.16 -4.06 -6.14
N ASP A 116 -23.34 -3.06 -5.85
CA ASP A 116 -23.55 -2.19 -4.68
C ASP A 116 -24.36 -0.97 -5.10
N SER A 117 -25.64 -0.95 -4.74
CA SER A 117 -26.68 0.01 -5.13
C SER A 117 -26.41 1.47 -4.73
N LEU A 118 -25.37 1.73 -3.94
CA LEU A 118 -24.96 3.08 -3.51
C LEU A 118 -24.47 3.95 -4.67
N TYR A 119 -23.99 3.34 -5.77
CA TYR A 119 -23.46 4.03 -6.95
C TYR A 119 -24.52 4.72 -7.79
N ASP A 120 -25.71 4.14 -7.87
CA ASP A 120 -26.78 4.68 -8.68
C ASP A 120 -27.36 5.95 -8.08
N ASP A 121 -27.29 6.12 -6.75
CA ASP A 121 -27.81 7.30 -6.06
C ASP A 121 -26.84 8.49 -6.16
N LEU A 122 -25.52 8.26 -6.06
CA LEU A 122 -24.50 9.32 -6.11
C LEU A 122 -24.28 9.91 -7.52
N ILE A 123 -24.60 9.14 -8.58
CA ILE A 123 -24.50 9.60 -9.98
C ILE A 123 -25.75 10.38 -10.40
N ARG A 124 -26.89 10.20 -9.72
CA ARG A 124 -28.15 10.88 -10.06
C ARG A 124 -28.22 12.34 -9.63
N ASP A 125 -27.36 12.76 -8.70
CA ASP A 125 -27.35 14.11 -8.12
C ASP A 125 -26.27 15.03 -8.74
N VAL A 126 -25.68 14.65 -9.89
CA VAL A 126 -24.78 15.48 -10.72
C VAL A 126 -25.42 15.78 -12.08
#